data_AF-K1SXY5-F1
#
_entry.id   AF-K1SXY5-F1
#
_cell.length_a   1.000
_cell.length_b   1.000
_cell.length_c   1.000
_cell.angle_alpha   90.00
_cell.angle_beta   90.00
_cell.angle_gamma   90.00
#
_symmetry.space_group_name_H-M   'P 1'
#
loop_
_entity.id
_entity.type
_entity.pdbx_description
1 polymer ?
#
loop_
_entity_poly.entity_id
_entity_poly.type
_entity_poly.pdbx_seq_one_letter_code
_entity_poly.pdbx_strand_id
1 'polypeptide(L)'
;MYNDYELLYLAQENNEDAVNELRKKYNSLLYAKALSYSRSSHIDIKELLNETELAFYKAIDNYIDKNTFNTYLNKVIDNNLTNYI
;
A
#
# COMPACT_ATOMS: atom_id res chain seq x y z
N MET A 1 14.97 0.12 -16.40
CA MET A 1 13.88 -0.52 -15.64
C MET A 1 14.33 -0.50 -14.19
N TYR A 2 13.71 0.34 -13.37
CA TYR A 2 14.13 0.53 -11.97
C TYR A 2 13.86 -0.76 -11.17
N ASN A 3 14.80 -1.15 -10.30
CA ASN A 3 14.55 -2.22 -9.32
C ASN A 3 13.60 -1.67 -8.24
N ASP A 4 12.78 -2.53 -7.62
CA ASP A 4 11.79 -2.12 -6.61
C ASP A 4 12.41 -1.30 -5.47
N TYR A 5 13.63 -1.66 -5.08
CA TYR A 5 14.40 -0.93 -4.06
C TYR A 5 14.77 0.49 -4.48
N GLU A 6 15.08 0.69 -5.76
CA GLU A 6 15.42 2.00 -6.29
C GLU A 6 14.19 2.89 -6.39
N LEU A 7 13.05 2.33 -6.82
CA LEU A 7 11.76 3.04 -6.79
C LEU A 7 11.35 3.42 -5.36
N LEU A 8 11.55 2.53 -4.38
CA LEU A 8 11.24 2.82 -2.98
C LEU A 8 12.14 3.91 -2.41
N TYR A 9 13.44 3.84 -2.68
CA TYR A 9 14.38 4.87 -2.28
C TYR A 9 14.01 6.24 -2.87
N LEU A 10 13.75 6.29 -4.18
CA LEU A 10 13.31 7.53 -4.85
C LEU A 10 11.99 8.05 -4.28
N ALA A 11 11.04 7.16 -4.01
CA ALA A 11 9.76 7.53 -3.44
C ALA A 11 9.90 8.13 -2.03
N GLN A 12 10.79 7.59 -1.20
CA GLN A 12 11.14 8.14 0.12
C GLN A 12 11.83 9.52 0.03
N GLU A 13 12.56 9.78 -1.06
CA GLU A 13 13.14 11.08 -1.40
C GLU A 13 12.14 12.06 -2.06
N ASN A 14 10.82 11.83 -1.89
CA ASN A 14 9.73 12.63 -2.45
C ASN A 14 9.69 12.67 -3.99
N ASN A 15 10.20 11.65 -4.68
CA ASN A 15 10.05 11.53 -6.12
C ASN A 15 8.62 11.06 -6.49
N GLU A 16 7.79 12.00 -6.94
CA GLU A 16 6.40 11.72 -7.31
C GLU A 16 6.25 10.69 -8.44
N ASP A 17 7.18 10.64 -9.39
CA ASP A 17 7.14 9.65 -10.47
C ASP A 17 7.35 8.24 -9.91
N ALA A 18 8.31 8.07 -9.00
CA ALA A 18 8.56 6.79 -8.35
C ALA A 18 7.37 6.33 -7.51
N VAL A 19 6.75 7.25 -6.76
CA VAL A 19 5.50 6.98 -6.01
C VAL A 19 4.38 6.55 -6.96
N ASN A 20 4.22 7.23 -8.10
CA ASN A 20 3.20 6.90 -9.09
C ASN A 20 3.45 5.54 -9.74
N GLU A 21 4.68 5.18 -10.06
CA GLU A 21 5.04 3.87 -10.59
C GLU A 21 4.77 2.75 -9.57
N LEU A 22 5.14 2.95 -8.29
CA LEU A 22 4.80 2.03 -7.22
C LEU A 22 3.27 1.90 -7.05
N ARG A 23 2.53 3.01 -7.10
CA ARG A 23 1.07 2.99 -6.98
C ARG A 23 0.44 2.18 -8.11
N LYS A 24 0.86 2.41 -9.36
CA LYS A 24 0.39 1.62 -10.52
C LYS A 24 0.66 0.14 -10.32
N LYS A 25 1.86 -0.20 -9.85
CA LYS A 25 2.29 -1.58 -9.60
C LYS A 25 1.42 -2.28 -8.54
N TYR A 26 1.10 -1.60 -7.44
CA TYR A 26 0.38 -2.18 -6.31
C TYR A 26 -1.13 -1.94 -6.33
N ASN A 27 -1.66 -1.17 -7.29
CA ASN A 27 -3.10 -0.84 -7.37
C ASN A 27 -4.02 -2.07 -7.28
N SER A 28 -3.67 -3.16 -7.99
CA SER A 28 -4.44 -4.41 -7.96
C SER A 28 -4.47 -5.04 -6.56
N LEU A 29 -3.38 -4.94 -5.79
CA LEU A 29 -3.32 -5.43 -4.41
C LEU A 29 -4.20 -4.57 -3.49
N LEU A 30 -4.10 -3.24 -3.59
CA LEU A 30 -4.90 -2.30 -2.78
C LEU A 30 -6.40 -2.57 -2.98
N TYR A 31 -6.82 -2.69 -4.24
CA TYR A 31 -8.20 -3.00 -4.58
C TYR A 31 -8.66 -4.36 -4.06
N ALA A 32 -7.83 -5.40 -4.22
CA ALA A 32 -8.16 -6.73 -3.74
C ALA A 32 -8.33 -6.78 -2.21
N LYS A 33 -7.49 -6.05 -1.46
CA LYS A 33 -7.58 -5.94 -0.01
C LYS A 33 -8.85 -5.20 0.42
N ALA A 34 -9.12 -4.02 -0.14
CA ALA A 34 -10.32 -3.25 0.16
C ALA A 34 -11.61 -4.07 -0.11
N LEU A 35 -11.67 -4.76 -1.26
CA LEU A 35 -12.80 -5.63 -1.60
C LEU A 35 -12.97 -6.81 -0.65
N SER A 36 -11.86 -7.42 -0.19
CA SER A 36 -11.92 -8.52 0.77
C SER A 36 -12.53 -8.06 2.09
N TYR A 37 -12.08 -6.92 2.62
CA TYR A 37 -12.56 -6.37 3.88
C TYR A 37 -13.98 -5.78 3.77
N SER A 38 -14.38 -5.26 2.61
CA SER A 38 -15.74 -4.76 2.39
C SER A 38 -16.79 -5.87 2.42
N ARG A 39 -16.40 -7.11 2.06
CA ARG A 39 -17.30 -8.28 2.12
C ARG A 39 -17.54 -8.76 3.55
N SER A 40 -16.60 -8.51 4.45
CA SER A 40 -16.68 -8.91 5.86
C SER A 40 -17.08 -7.77 6.79
N SER A 41 -17.29 -6.56 6.26
CA SER A 41 -17.71 -5.37 7.03
C SER A 41 -18.95 -4.73 6.40
N HIS A 42 -19.54 -3.74 7.07
CA HIS A 42 -20.61 -2.91 6.51
C HIS A 42 -20.08 -1.58 5.95
N ILE A 43 -18.76 -1.49 5.72
CA ILE A 43 -18.08 -0.28 5.27
C ILE A 43 -18.05 -0.24 3.73
N ASP A 44 -18.23 0.94 3.15
CA ASP A 44 -18.17 1.14 1.71
C ASP A 44 -16.75 0.83 1.18
N ILE A 45 -16.67 0.15 0.04
CA ILE A 45 -15.40 -0.18 -0.60
C ILE A 45 -14.55 1.07 -0.91
N LYS A 46 -15.16 2.21 -1.22
CA LYS A 46 -14.44 3.47 -1.48
C LYS A 46 -13.72 3.98 -0.24
N GLU A 47 -14.33 3.81 0.92
CA GLU A 47 -13.75 4.19 2.20
C GLU A 47 -12.56 3.28 2.53
N LEU A 48 -12.73 1.97 2.34
CA LEU A 48 -11.64 1.00 2.51
C LEU A 48 -10.52 1.20 1.47
N LEU A 49 -10.84 1.62 0.24
CA LEU A 49 -9.84 1.96 -0.77
C LEU A 49 -8.97 3.13 -0.30
N ASN A 50 -9.58 4.22 0.19
CA ASN A 50 -8.84 5.35 0.75
C ASN A 50 -7.93 4.89 1.89
N GLU A 51 -8.40 4.01 2.78
CA GLU A 51 -7.58 3.47 3.87
C GLU A 51 -6.42 2.59 3.36
N THR A 52 -6.64 1.78 2.32
CA THR A 52 -5.53 1.04 1.68
C THR A 52 -4.51 1.94 1.01
N GLU A 53 -4.94 3.05 0.39
CA GLU A 53 -4.04 4.05 -0.19
C GLU A 53 -3.22 4.77 0.90
N LEU A 54 -3.85 5.17 2.00
CA LEU A 54 -3.14 5.76 3.15
C LEU A 54 -2.12 4.77 3.73
N ALA A 55 -2.49 3.50 3.87
CA ALA A 55 -1.59 2.44 4.32
C ALA A 55 -0.41 2.24 3.34
N PHE A 56 -0.65 2.36 2.03
CA PHE A 56 0.40 2.29 1.01
C PHE A 56 1.42 3.42 1.13
N TYR A 57 0.98 4.67 1.28
CA TYR A 57 1.90 5.81 1.47
C TYR A 57 2.71 5.66 2.76
N LYS A 58 2.05 5.30 3.88
CA LYS A 58 2.74 4.99 5.14
C LYS A 58 3.75 3.85 4.97
N ALA A 59 3.43 2.84 4.17
CA ALA A 59 4.34 1.73 3.93
C ALA A 59 5.59 2.16 3.16
N ILE A 60 5.46 3.05 2.16
CA ILE A 60 6.62 3.63 1.47
C ILE A 60 7.52 4.34 2.48
N ASP A 61 6.97 5.27 3.26
CA ASP A 61 7.75 6.12 4.17
C ASP A 61 8.50 5.32 5.25
N ASN A 62 7.93 4.19 5.68
CA ASN A 62 8.45 3.40 6.80
C ASN A 62 9.15 2.10 6.36
N TYR A 63 9.23 1.82 5.05
CA TYR A 63 9.86 0.61 4.58
C TYR A 63 11.35 0.60 4.89
N ILE A 64 11.76 -0.45 5.59
CA ILE A 64 13.16 -0.77 5.85
C ILE A 64 13.46 -2.11 5.19
N ASP A 65 14.55 -2.17 4.43
CA ASP A 65 14.94 -3.29 3.57
C ASP A 65 15.31 -4.56 4.38
N LYS A 66 14.28 -5.21 4.93
CA LYS A 66 14.40 -6.44 5.73
C LYS A 66 13.69 -7.64 5.11
N ASN A 67 12.64 -7.39 4.31
CA ASN A 67 11.81 -8.37 3.60
C ASN A 67 11.26 -7.70 2.34
N THR A 68 10.78 -8.43 1.34
CA THR A 68 10.19 -7.80 0.13
C THR A 68 9.10 -6.78 0.48
N PHE A 69 9.07 -5.66 -0.24
CA PHE A 69 8.07 -4.61 -0.03
C PHE A 69 6.64 -5.13 -0.13
N ASN A 70 6.39 -6.10 -1.02
CA ASN A 70 5.08 -6.73 -1.13
C ASN A 70 4.65 -7.40 0.20
N THR A 71 5.54 -8.15 0.85
CA THR A 71 5.25 -8.78 2.16
C THR A 71 5.02 -7.72 3.23
N TYR A 72 5.84 -6.67 3.27
CA TYR A 72 5.70 -5.59 4.22
C TYR A 72 4.37 -4.82 4.03
N LEU A 73 4.07 -4.42 2.79
CA LEU A 73 2.86 -3.71 2.42
C LEU A 73 1.59 -4.49 2.80
N ASN A 74 1.55 -5.79 2.54
CA ASN A 74 0.42 -6.63 2.95
C ASN A 74 0.17 -6.53 4.46
N LYS A 75 1.22 -6.61 5.28
CA LYS A 75 1.13 -6.49 6.73
C LYS A 75 0.64 -5.10 7.16
N VAL A 76 1.13 -4.03 6.54
CA VAL A 76 0.72 -2.66 6.86
C VAL A 76 -0.76 -2.45 6.52
N ILE A 77 -1.22 -2.91 5.36
CA ILE A 77 -2.62 -2.85 4.96
C ILE A 77 -3.52 -3.62 5.93
N ASP A 78 -3.17 -4.87 6.22
CA ASP A 78 -3.99 -5.72 7.10
C ASP A 78 -4.10 -5.12 8.51
N ASN A 79 -3.00 -4.57 9.04
CA ASN A 79 -3.02 -3.85 10.31
C ASN A 79 -3.89 -2.59 10.26
N ASN A 80 -3.81 -1.80 9.17
CA ASN A 80 -4.60 -0.57 9.05
C ASN A 80 -6.10 -0.88 8.97
N LEU A 81 -6.50 -1.82 8.11
CA LEU A 81 -7.91 -2.17 7.91
C LEU A 81 -8.51 -2.89 9.14
N THR A 82 -7.74 -3.74 9.81
CA THR A 82 -8.21 -4.42 11.03
C THR A 82 -8.45 -3.44 12.18
N ASN A 83 -7.65 -2.37 12.28
CA ASN A 83 -7.85 -1.32 13.28
C ASN A 83 -8.99 -0.35 12.92
N TYR A 84 -9.36 -0.29 11.64
CA TYR A 84 -10.38 0.63 11.13
C TYR A 84 -11.81 0.10 11.33
N ILE A 85 -11.98 -1.22 11.30
CA ILE A 85 -13.27 -1.93 11.44
C ILE A 85 -13.55 -2.22 12.91
#